data_AF-A0A7V1HWM0-F1
#
_entry.id   AF-A0A7V1HWM0-F1
#
_cell.length_a   1.000
_cell.length_b   1.000
_cell.length_c   1.000
_cell.angle_alpha   90.00
_cell.angle_beta   90.00
_cell.angle_gamma   90.00
#
_symmetry.space_group_name_H-M   'P 1'
#
loop_
_entity.id
_entity.type
_entity.pdbx_description
1 polymer ?
#
loop_
_entity_poly.entity_id
_entity_poly.type
_entity_poly.pdbx_seq_one_letter_code
_entity_poly.pdbx_strand_id
1 'polypeptide(L)'
;MKKVLLLLLSILFVFKLEAQNLKPYILAGYSNKNISEVKKDVKEKLSSAGFKVLGSYNPLSSNKRVVIAVSDNNIMSAVKKTGGFRGFALAFRVALTNENGKIMVSYTNPEYWGRAYFQKQWNQVASLYSNLDSKFKNALSGFMGDNFVPFGSEDGVSAGSLKKY
;
A
#
# COMPACT_ATOMS: atom_id res chain seq x y z
N MET A 1 39.44 -9.76 36.14
CA MET A 1 38.53 -10.81 35.65
C MET A 1 37.06 -10.38 35.59
N LYS A 2 36.48 -9.79 36.65
CA LYS A 2 35.07 -9.31 36.64
C LYS A 2 34.75 -8.24 35.55
N LYS A 3 35.70 -7.34 35.24
CA LYS A 3 35.52 -6.32 34.19
C LYS A 3 35.58 -6.87 32.75
N VAL A 4 36.30 -7.98 32.53
CA VAL A 4 36.37 -8.67 31.23
C VAL A 4 35.10 -9.51 31.02
N LEU A 5 34.55 -10.08 32.10
CA LEU A 5 33.28 -10.81 32.08
C LEU A 5 32.08 -9.89 31.76
N LEU A 6 32.11 -8.64 32.20
CA LEU A 6 31.10 -7.62 31.86
C LEU A 6 31.16 -7.17 30.38
N LEU A 7 32.36 -7.18 29.77
CA LEU A 7 32.52 -6.81 28.35
C LEU A 7 32.07 -7.94 27.39
N LEU A 8 32.21 -9.20 27.82
CA LEU A 8 31.75 -10.37 27.06
C LEU A 8 30.22 -10.53 27.10
N LEU A 9 29.55 -10.05 28.14
CA LEU A 9 28.08 -10.13 28.27
C LEU A 9 27.36 -9.11 27.36
N SER A 10 28.03 -8.03 26.94
CA SER A 10 27.46 -7.00 26.06
C SER A 10 27.39 -7.37 24.57
N ILE A 11 28.00 -8.50 24.14
CA ILE A 11 28.10 -8.88 22.72
C ILE A 11 26.92 -9.77 22.25
N LEU A 12 26.02 -10.19 23.14
CA LEU A 12 24.98 -11.19 22.81
C LEU A 12 23.63 -10.65 22.32
N PHE A 13 23.45 -9.33 22.16
CA PHE A 13 22.25 -8.77 21.53
C PHE A 13 22.46 -8.53 20.02
N VAL A 14 22.69 -9.60 19.26
CA VAL A 14 22.49 -9.55 17.81
C VAL A 14 20.98 -9.63 17.57
N PHE A 15 20.33 -8.47 17.51
CA PHE A 15 18.96 -8.39 17.00
C PHE A 15 18.97 -8.91 15.56
N LYS A 16 18.38 -10.07 15.34
CA LYS A 16 18.01 -10.49 13.98
C LYS A 16 16.95 -9.50 13.49
N LEU A 17 17.37 -8.54 12.69
CA LEU A 17 16.47 -7.76 11.84
C LEU A 17 15.89 -8.73 10.81
N GLU A 18 14.80 -9.42 11.17
CA GLU A 18 14.02 -10.14 10.17
C GLU A 18 13.44 -9.12 9.20
N ALA A 19 13.77 -9.28 7.92
CA ALA A 19 13.19 -8.47 6.87
C ALA A 19 11.68 -8.74 6.85
N GLN A 20 10.88 -7.75 7.25
CA GLN A 20 9.43 -7.89 7.32
C GLN A 20 8.87 -8.27 5.94
N ASN A 21 8.09 -9.35 5.90
CA ASN A 21 7.35 -9.71 4.70
C ASN A 21 6.24 -8.68 4.47
N LEU A 22 6.13 -8.24 3.21
CA LEU A 22 5.14 -7.25 2.81
C LEU A 22 3.90 -7.95 2.26
N LYS A 23 2.73 -7.42 2.63
CA LYS A 23 1.44 -7.82 2.04
C LYS A 23 1.08 -6.88 0.87
N PRO A 24 0.40 -7.39 -0.17
CA PRO A 24 0.07 -6.61 -1.37
C PRO A 24 -0.99 -5.52 -1.17
N TYR A 25 -1.81 -5.61 -0.11
CA TYR A 25 -2.92 -4.70 0.13
C TYR A 25 -2.92 -4.15 1.55
N ILE A 26 -3.59 -3.02 1.73
CA ILE A 26 -3.81 -2.37 3.02
C ILE A 26 -5.30 -2.13 3.19
N LEU A 27 -5.86 -2.56 4.32
CA LEU A 27 -7.22 -2.28 4.76
C LEU A 27 -7.27 -0.90 5.40
N ALA A 28 -7.95 0.06 4.77
CA ALA A 28 -8.12 1.41 5.31
C ALA A 28 -9.22 1.48 6.38
N GLY A 29 -10.19 0.56 6.33
CA GLY A 29 -11.28 0.47 7.28
C GLY A 29 -12.59 0.07 6.60
N TYR A 30 -13.69 0.38 7.26
CA TYR A 30 -15.03 -0.02 6.86
C TYR A 30 -16.05 1.12 6.88
N SER A 31 -17.15 0.94 6.16
CA SER A 31 -18.30 1.83 6.17
C SER A 31 -19.61 1.03 6.20
N ASN A 32 -20.60 1.55 6.92
CA ASN A 32 -21.97 1.03 6.94
C ASN A 32 -22.87 1.67 5.87
N LYS A 33 -22.36 2.64 5.09
CA LYS A 33 -23.09 3.22 3.95
C LYS A 33 -23.17 2.22 2.80
N ASN A 34 -24.06 2.46 1.85
CA ASN A 34 -24.12 1.61 0.67
C ASN A 34 -22.88 1.83 -0.24
N ILE A 35 -22.55 0.83 -1.07
CA ILE A 35 -21.30 0.85 -1.87
C ILE A 35 -21.22 2.03 -2.85
N SER A 36 -22.36 2.56 -3.32
CA SER A 36 -22.40 3.71 -4.23
C SER A 36 -22.00 4.99 -3.51
N GLU A 37 -22.52 5.20 -2.29
CA GLU A 37 -22.13 6.31 -1.43
C GLU A 37 -20.65 6.22 -1.06
N VAL A 38 -20.16 5.05 -0.64
CA VAL A 38 -18.74 4.86 -0.31
C VAL A 38 -17.85 5.11 -1.52
N LYS A 39 -18.27 4.70 -2.72
CA LYS A 39 -17.56 5.00 -3.97
C LYS A 39 -17.44 6.50 -4.22
N LYS A 40 -18.51 7.26 -3.99
CA LYS A 40 -18.50 8.72 -4.12
C LYS A 40 -17.54 9.34 -3.09
N ASP A 41 -17.72 9.01 -1.81
CA ASP A 41 -16.90 9.52 -0.70
C ASP A 41 -15.39 9.25 -0.93
N VAL A 42 -15.04 8.02 -1.35
CA VAL A 42 -13.65 7.63 -1.61
C VAL A 42 -13.07 8.41 -2.80
N LYS A 43 -13.82 8.56 -3.91
CA LYS A 43 -13.35 9.35 -5.06
C LYS A 43 -13.12 10.82 -4.69
N GLU A 44 -14.01 11.41 -3.91
CA GLU A 44 -13.88 12.78 -3.43
C GLU A 44 -12.66 12.92 -2.52
N LYS A 45 -12.54 12.09 -1.48
CA LYS A 45 -11.39 12.07 -0.57
C LYS A 45 -10.04 11.94 -1.28
N LEU A 46 -9.95 11.03 -2.24
CA LEU A 46 -8.75 10.84 -3.07
C LEU A 46 -8.46 12.08 -3.93
N SER A 47 -9.49 12.66 -4.54
CA SER A 47 -9.32 13.86 -5.39
C SER A 47 -8.92 15.08 -4.58
N SER A 48 -9.52 15.29 -3.39
CA SER A 48 -9.16 16.35 -2.44
C SER A 48 -7.72 16.20 -1.92
N ALA A 49 -7.24 14.96 -1.76
CA ALA A 49 -5.84 14.73 -1.46
C ALA A 49 -4.92 14.98 -2.67
N GLY A 50 -5.45 15.17 -3.87
CA GLY A 50 -4.68 15.42 -5.09
C GLY A 50 -4.27 14.16 -5.85
N PHE A 51 -4.98 13.04 -5.66
CA PHE A 51 -4.89 11.91 -6.59
C PHE A 51 -5.70 12.21 -7.85
N LYS A 52 -5.22 11.74 -9.01
CA LYS A 52 -6.01 11.72 -10.25
C LYS A 52 -6.81 10.43 -10.32
N VAL A 53 -8.14 10.52 -10.25
CA VAL A 53 -9.01 9.36 -10.50
C VAL A 53 -9.04 9.07 -12.00
N LEU A 54 -8.56 7.89 -12.39
CA LEU A 54 -8.49 7.44 -13.78
C LEU A 54 -9.80 6.80 -14.25
N GLY A 55 -10.54 6.21 -13.32
CA GLY A 55 -11.80 5.53 -13.61
C GLY A 55 -12.19 4.56 -12.50
N SER A 56 -13.31 3.90 -12.69
CA SER A 56 -13.77 2.84 -11.80
C SER A 56 -14.55 1.79 -12.57
N TYR A 57 -14.49 0.55 -12.13
CA TYR A 57 -15.25 -0.56 -12.71
C TYR A 57 -15.71 -1.53 -11.63
N ASN A 58 -16.65 -2.39 -12.00
CA ASN A 58 -17.19 -3.44 -11.14
C ASN A 58 -16.64 -4.79 -11.63
N PRO A 59 -15.73 -5.44 -10.90
CA PRO A 59 -15.23 -6.75 -11.26
C PRO A 59 -16.38 -7.75 -11.42
N LEU A 60 -16.35 -8.53 -12.51
CA LEU A 60 -17.38 -9.52 -12.85
C LEU A 60 -18.81 -8.96 -12.88
N SER A 61 -18.96 -7.67 -13.21
CA SER A 61 -20.26 -6.96 -13.17
C SER A 61 -20.97 -7.03 -11.81
N SER A 62 -20.24 -7.29 -10.72
CA SER A 62 -20.81 -7.44 -9.39
C SER A 62 -21.20 -6.09 -8.78
N ASN A 63 -22.40 -6.00 -8.20
CA ASN A 63 -22.79 -4.86 -7.37
C ASN A 63 -22.12 -4.85 -5.99
N LYS A 64 -21.39 -5.91 -5.61
CA LYS A 64 -20.69 -6.03 -4.32
C LYS A 64 -19.23 -5.58 -4.37
N ARG A 65 -18.67 -5.35 -5.57
CA ARG A 65 -17.25 -5.05 -5.75
C ARG A 65 -17.08 -3.85 -6.66
N VAL A 66 -16.26 -2.90 -6.23
CA VAL A 66 -15.84 -1.75 -7.05
C VAL A 66 -14.33 -1.61 -6.95
N VAL A 67 -13.68 -1.36 -8.08
CA VAL A 67 -12.29 -0.94 -8.13
C VAL A 67 -12.22 0.47 -8.67
N ILE A 68 -11.50 1.35 -7.98
CA ILE A 68 -11.20 2.72 -8.38
C ILE A 68 -9.71 2.77 -8.72
N ALA A 69 -9.39 3.10 -9.97
CA ALA A 69 -8.02 3.27 -10.41
C ALA A 69 -7.60 4.74 -10.24
N VAL A 70 -6.43 4.95 -9.64
CA VAL A 70 -5.88 6.29 -9.37
C VAL A 70 -4.43 6.41 -9.81
N SER A 71 -4.02 7.64 -10.11
CA SER A 71 -2.62 8.02 -10.29
C SER A 71 -2.23 9.18 -9.37
N ASP A 72 -0.93 9.43 -9.23
CA ASP A 72 -0.38 10.45 -8.34
C ASP A 72 0.96 11.01 -8.86
N ASN A 73 1.30 12.23 -8.48
CA ASN A 73 2.57 12.87 -8.88
C ASN A 73 3.80 12.14 -8.34
N ASN A 74 3.73 11.46 -7.17
CA ASN A 74 4.86 10.68 -6.64
C ASN A 74 5.20 9.50 -7.56
N ILE A 75 4.20 8.75 -8.04
CA ILE A 75 4.43 7.61 -8.95
C ILE A 75 4.84 8.08 -10.35
N MET A 76 4.29 9.19 -10.84
CA MET A 76 4.74 9.80 -12.10
C MET A 76 6.22 10.22 -12.01
N SER A 77 6.63 10.82 -10.89
CA SER A 77 8.02 11.22 -10.65
C SER A 77 8.93 10.01 -10.53
N ALA A 78 8.48 8.93 -9.88
CA ALA A 78 9.24 7.69 -9.75
C ALA A 78 9.52 7.08 -11.14
N VAL A 79 8.50 6.94 -11.98
CA VAL A 79 8.65 6.40 -13.34
C VAL A 79 9.56 7.27 -14.20
N LYS A 80 9.41 8.61 -14.14
CA LYS A 80 10.30 9.54 -14.85
C LYS A 80 11.76 9.40 -14.39
N LYS A 81 11.98 9.26 -13.08
CA LYS A 81 13.33 9.18 -12.50
C LYS A 81 14.08 7.93 -12.93
N THR A 82 13.41 6.78 -13.03
CA THR A 82 14.08 5.52 -13.37
C THR A 82 14.00 5.14 -14.85
N GLY A 83 13.11 5.77 -15.61
CA GLY A 83 12.90 5.47 -17.04
C GLY A 83 12.43 4.04 -17.32
N GLY A 84 12.61 3.61 -18.58
CA GLY A 84 12.32 2.25 -19.03
C GLY A 84 10.84 1.87 -19.08
N PHE A 85 10.54 0.58 -19.15
CA PHE A 85 9.18 0.02 -19.25
C PHE A 85 8.44 -0.03 -17.89
N ARG A 86 8.46 1.08 -17.14
CA ARG A 86 7.85 1.17 -15.80
C ARG A 86 6.46 1.80 -15.77
N GLY A 87 5.83 1.96 -16.94
CA GLY A 87 4.48 2.53 -17.08
C GLY A 87 3.41 1.77 -16.28
N PHE A 88 3.58 0.47 -16.04
CA PHE A 88 2.66 -0.34 -15.22
C PHE A 88 2.54 0.14 -13.77
N ALA A 89 3.54 0.87 -13.25
CA ALA A 89 3.52 1.43 -11.91
C ALA A 89 2.67 2.71 -11.78
N LEU A 90 2.17 3.27 -12.89
CA LEU A 90 1.47 4.56 -12.92
C LEU A 90 0.02 4.51 -12.41
N ALA A 91 -0.49 3.31 -12.09
CA ALA A 91 -1.86 3.14 -11.61
C ALA A 91 -1.90 2.31 -10.31
N PHE A 92 -2.48 2.91 -9.28
CA PHE A 92 -2.83 2.26 -8.02
C PHE A 92 -4.34 1.99 -7.97
N ARG A 93 -4.75 1.05 -7.11
CA ARG A 93 -6.15 0.64 -7.01
C ARG A 93 -6.64 0.77 -5.58
N VAL A 94 -7.84 1.32 -5.44
CA VAL A 94 -8.65 1.29 -4.22
C VAL A 94 -9.84 0.37 -4.49
N ALA A 95 -10.05 -0.62 -3.63
CA ALA A 95 -11.11 -1.60 -3.76
C ALA A 95 -12.17 -1.40 -2.66
N LEU A 96 -13.43 -1.49 -3.06
CA LEU A 96 -14.59 -1.53 -2.19
C LEU A 96 -15.21 -2.91 -2.31
N THR A 97 -15.35 -3.61 -1.19
CA THR A 97 -15.96 -4.93 -1.15
C THR A 97 -17.07 -4.94 -0.12
N ASN A 98 -18.28 -5.32 -0.52
CA ASN A 98 -19.39 -5.51 0.39
C ASN A 98 -19.28 -6.90 1.03
N GLU A 99 -18.90 -6.92 2.31
CA GLU A 99 -18.86 -8.09 3.17
C GLU A 99 -20.04 -8.02 4.13
N ASN A 100 -21.09 -8.79 3.86
CA ASN A 100 -22.30 -8.91 4.70
C ASN A 100 -22.94 -7.57 5.09
N GLY A 101 -23.07 -6.65 4.14
CA GLY A 101 -23.69 -5.33 4.34
C GLY A 101 -22.71 -4.25 4.82
N LYS A 102 -21.45 -4.60 5.11
CA LYS A 102 -20.39 -3.67 5.52
C LYS A 102 -19.40 -3.51 4.37
N ILE A 103 -19.13 -2.27 3.96
CA ILE A 103 -18.20 -1.99 2.87
C ILE A 103 -16.78 -1.91 3.42
N MET A 104 -15.96 -2.87 3.04
CA MET A 104 -14.52 -2.87 3.26
C MET A 104 -13.83 -1.96 2.24
N VAL A 105 -13.02 -1.01 2.71
CA VAL A 105 -12.21 -0.10 1.88
C VAL A 105 -10.75 -0.51 1.99
N SER A 106 -10.13 -0.86 0.86
CA SER A 106 -8.73 -1.30 0.81
C SER A 106 -8.00 -0.69 -0.37
N TYR A 107 -6.67 -0.67 -0.34
CA TYR A 107 -5.86 -0.19 -1.44
C TYR A 107 -4.60 -1.03 -1.63
N THR A 108 -4.01 -0.96 -2.82
CA THR A 108 -2.72 -1.59 -3.13
C THR A 108 -1.61 -0.96 -2.28
N ASN A 109 -0.86 -1.78 -1.53
CA ASN A 109 0.25 -1.35 -0.68
C ASN A 109 1.35 -0.68 -1.51
N PRO A 110 1.60 0.64 -1.36
CA PRO A 110 2.63 1.37 -2.10
C PRO A 110 4.00 0.71 -2.03
N GLU A 111 4.44 0.26 -0.86
CA GLU A 111 5.76 -0.32 -0.71
C GLU A 111 5.88 -1.67 -1.44
N TYR A 112 4.90 -2.55 -1.28
CA TYR A 112 4.90 -3.86 -1.93
C TYR A 112 5.02 -3.72 -3.45
N TRP A 113 4.11 -2.94 -4.04
CA TRP A 113 4.02 -2.79 -5.49
C TRP A 113 5.16 -1.94 -6.04
N GLY A 114 5.61 -0.92 -5.31
CA GLY A 114 6.79 -0.16 -5.68
C GLY A 114 8.05 -1.02 -5.72
N ARG A 115 8.25 -1.90 -4.73
CA ARG A 115 9.38 -2.85 -4.75
C ARG A 115 9.30 -3.82 -5.92
N ALA A 116 8.11 -4.36 -6.22
CA ALA A 116 7.90 -5.25 -7.36
C ALA A 116 8.16 -4.55 -8.71
N TYR A 117 7.67 -3.32 -8.90
CA TYR A 117 7.81 -2.61 -10.18
C TYR A 117 9.17 -1.97 -10.39
N PHE A 118 9.86 -1.53 -9.33
CA PHE A 118 11.14 -0.83 -9.44
C PHE A 118 12.33 -1.73 -9.13
N GLN A 119 12.12 -2.93 -8.57
CA GLN A 119 13.13 -3.96 -8.41
C GLN A 119 14.45 -3.41 -7.82
N LYS A 120 15.56 -3.50 -8.58
CA LYS A 120 16.88 -3.00 -8.20
C LYS A 120 16.94 -1.48 -8.02
N GLN A 121 16.03 -0.74 -8.64
CA GLN A 121 15.93 0.72 -8.55
C GLN A 121 15.01 1.20 -7.43
N TRP A 122 14.39 0.32 -6.63
CA TRP A 122 13.50 0.69 -5.51
C TRP A 122 14.09 1.78 -4.60
N ASN A 123 15.35 1.63 -4.20
CA ASN A 123 16.00 2.59 -3.30
C ASN A 123 16.03 4.03 -3.86
N GLN A 124 15.98 4.20 -5.17
CA GLN A 124 15.97 5.52 -5.81
C GLN A 124 14.62 6.23 -5.68
N VAL A 125 13.54 5.48 -5.44
CA VAL A 125 12.15 5.97 -5.44
C VAL A 125 11.41 5.70 -4.12
N ALA A 126 12.05 5.03 -3.16
CA ALA A 126 11.43 4.62 -1.89
C ALA A 126 10.76 5.78 -1.15
N SER A 127 11.37 6.98 -1.13
CA SER A 127 10.78 8.16 -0.50
C SER A 127 9.49 8.63 -1.16
N LEU A 128 9.39 8.54 -2.50
CA LEU A 128 8.17 8.87 -3.25
C LEU A 128 7.03 7.91 -2.89
N TYR A 129 7.34 6.63 -2.70
CA TYR A 129 6.38 5.62 -2.29
C TYR A 129 5.97 5.73 -0.82
N SER A 130 6.89 6.13 0.07
CA SER A 130 6.56 6.49 1.45
C SER A 130 5.58 7.67 1.50
N ASN A 131 5.83 8.70 0.69
CA ASN A 131 4.93 9.85 0.57
C ASN A 131 3.56 9.44 0.01
N LEU A 132 3.55 8.55 -0.99
CA LEU A 132 2.31 8.00 -1.55
C LEU A 132 1.48 7.26 -0.50
N ASP A 133 2.12 6.43 0.34
CA ASP A 133 1.43 5.72 1.42
C ASP A 133 0.84 6.69 2.46
N SER A 134 1.63 7.66 2.93
CA SER A 134 1.12 8.72 3.81
C SER A 134 -0.07 9.47 3.20
N LYS A 135 -0.03 9.71 1.88
CA LYS A 135 -1.11 10.37 1.16
C LYS A 135 -2.38 9.52 1.11
N PHE A 136 -2.26 8.21 0.84
CA PHE A 136 -3.39 7.28 0.94
C PHE A 136 -3.97 7.25 2.35
N LYS A 137 -3.12 7.15 3.37
CA LYS A 137 -3.52 7.13 4.78
C LYS A 137 -4.31 8.37 5.16
N ASN A 138 -3.81 9.55 4.79
CA ASN A 138 -4.50 10.80 5.05
C ASN A 138 -5.86 10.85 4.32
N ALA A 139 -5.86 10.52 3.01
CA ALA A 139 -7.08 10.56 2.19
C ALA A 139 -8.16 9.60 2.71
N LEU A 140 -7.77 8.38 3.09
CA LEU A 140 -8.70 7.32 3.48
C LEU A 140 -8.89 7.20 5.00
N SER A 141 -8.47 8.21 5.77
CA SER A 141 -8.76 8.28 7.21
C SER A 141 -10.25 8.48 7.48
N GLY A 142 -10.70 8.11 8.69
CA GLY A 142 -12.07 8.31 9.15
C GLY A 142 -13.09 7.24 8.73
N PHE A 143 -12.65 6.13 8.14
CA PHE A 143 -13.47 4.91 8.08
C PHE A 143 -13.48 4.20 9.44
N MET A 144 -14.50 3.40 9.69
CA MET A 144 -14.65 2.66 10.95
C MET A 144 -13.69 1.46 11.00
N GLY A 145 -13.16 1.13 12.18
CA GLY A 145 -12.31 -0.05 12.37
C GLY A 145 -10.87 0.13 11.90
N ASP A 146 -10.13 -0.98 11.84
CA ASP A 146 -8.67 -0.95 12.03
C ASP A 146 -7.87 -0.23 10.94
N ASN A 147 -6.97 0.61 11.47
CA ASN A 147 -6.21 1.67 10.84
C ASN A 147 -5.07 1.13 9.96
N PHE A 148 -5.32 0.92 8.68
CA PHE A 148 -4.27 0.66 7.68
C PHE A 148 -3.55 -0.68 7.90
N VAL A 149 -4.31 -1.76 8.05
CA VAL A 149 -3.81 -3.12 8.30
C VAL A 149 -3.37 -3.82 7.00
N PRO A 150 -2.13 -4.31 6.86
CA PRO A 150 -1.70 -5.06 5.69
C PRO A 150 -2.39 -6.44 5.58
N PHE A 151 -2.84 -6.84 4.39
CA PHE A 151 -3.46 -8.15 4.13
C PHE A 151 -3.19 -8.66 2.70
N GLY A 152 -3.44 -9.96 2.47
CA GLY A 152 -3.20 -10.63 1.19
C GLY A 152 -2.68 -12.05 1.40
N SER A 153 -1.58 -12.43 0.72
CA SER A 153 -0.94 -13.74 0.92
C SER A 153 -0.67 -14.02 2.40
N GLU A 154 -0.80 -15.27 2.83
CA GLU A 154 -0.71 -15.69 4.25
C GLU A 154 0.62 -15.32 4.90
N ASP A 155 1.74 -15.48 4.19
CA ASP A 155 3.08 -15.15 4.70
C ASP A 155 3.58 -13.78 4.24
N GLY A 156 2.94 -13.16 3.25
CA GLY A 156 3.50 -11.99 2.55
C GLY A 156 4.67 -12.37 1.64
N VAL A 157 5.42 -11.38 1.18
CA VAL A 157 6.60 -11.58 0.34
C VAL A 157 7.74 -10.71 0.85
N SER A 158 8.94 -11.30 0.98
CA SER A 158 10.11 -10.56 1.44
C SER A 158 10.53 -9.49 0.42
N ALA A 159 11.07 -8.37 0.92
CA ALA A 159 11.58 -7.29 0.07
C ALA A 159 12.63 -7.78 -0.96
N GLY A 160 13.44 -8.77 -0.58
CA GLY A 160 14.43 -9.38 -1.48
C GLY A 160 13.80 -10.19 -2.61
N SER A 161 12.65 -10.83 -2.37
CA SER A 161 11.92 -11.57 -3.40
C SER A 161 11.18 -10.63 -4.35
N LEU A 162 10.60 -9.53 -3.82
CA LEU A 162 9.96 -8.50 -4.66
C LEU A 162 10.96 -7.84 -5.63
N LYS A 163 12.25 -7.78 -5.28
CA LYS A 163 13.31 -7.29 -6.17
C LYS A 163 13.54 -8.16 -7.41
N LYS A 164 13.04 -9.41 -7.43
CA LYS A 164 13.23 -10.40 -8.50
C LYS A 164 12.03 -10.55 -9.44
N TYR A 165 10.93 -9.83 -9.20
CA TYR A 165 9.81 -9.75 -10.15
C TYR A 165 10.25 -9.18 -11.49
#